data_AF-A0A7W4ZPQ7-F1
#
_entry.id   AF-A0A7W4ZPQ7-F1
#
_cell.length_a   1.000
_cell.length_b   1.000
_cell.length_c   1.000
_cell.angle_alpha   90.00
_cell.angle_beta   90.00
_cell.angle_gamma   90.00
#
_symmetry.space_group_name_H-M   'P 1'
#
loop_
_entity.id
_entity.type
_entity.pdbx_description
1 polymer ?
#
loop_
_entity_poly.entity_id
_entity_poly.type
_entity_poly.pdbx_seq_one_letter_code
_entity_poly.pdbx_strand_id
1 'polypeptide(L)'
;MTTAALTPEMAALGIAIGLFFSLLCYLTTNLSPGGMITPGWLALTLIEDLQRAAMVVGVTALTYAGTKVMQRLVILYGKRLFAAVVLLGVLLQATVMIVLSIEFPLLYGNQTLGFIVPGLIAYQMVRQPKGATLLATGTVSLMAYIVVAAGLLLGIMPTV
;
A
#
# COMPACT_ATOMS: atom_id res chain seq x y z
N MET A 1 -18.96 -4.62 -16.83
CA MET A 1 -19.14 -5.81 -15.99
C MET A 1 -17.96 -6.75 -16.21
N THR A 2 -16.84 -6.52 -15.54
CA THR A 2 -15.72 -7.46 -15.40
C THR A 2 -15.15 -7.23 -14.00
N THR A 3 -15.94 -7.58 -12.98
CA THR A 3 -15.39 -7.78 -11.65
C THR A 3 -14.57 -9.06 -11.75
N ALA A 4 -13.32 -8.95 -12.17
CA ALA A 4 -12.32 -9.99 -11.95
C ALA A 4 -12.22 -10.12 -10.43
N ALA A 5 -13.05 -10.98 -9.85
CA ALA A 5 -12.96 -11.32 -8.46
C ALA A 5 -11.60 -12.00 -8.31
N LEU A 6 -10.62 -11.27 -7.80
CA LEU A 6 -9.33 -11.84 -7.45
C LEU A 6 -9.63 -13.03 -6.54
N THR A 7 -9.28 -14.23 -6.99
CA THR A 7 -9.34 -15.40 -6.12
C THR A 7 -8.40 -15.13 -4.94
N PRO A 8 -8.71 -15.61 -3.72
CA PRO A 8 -7.83 -15.44 -2.56
C PRO A 8 -6.39 -15.91 -2.85
N GLU A 9 -6.26 -16.91 -3.72
CA GLU A 9 -4.99 -17.46 -4.22
C GLU A 9 -4.21 -16.45 -5.06
N MET A 10 -4.86 -15.74 -5.99
CA MET A 10 -4.23 -14.66 -6.76
C MET A 10 -3.74 -13.52 -5.87
N ALA A 11 -4.55 -13.13 -4.88
CA ALA A 11 -4.16 -12.09 -3.93
C ALA A 11 -2.93 -12.52 -3.12
N ALA A 12 -2.90 -13.77 -2.65
CA ALA A 12 -1.76 -14.33 -1.93
C ALA A 12 -0.50 -14.38 -2.81
N LEU A 13 -0.61 -14.84 -4.06
CA LEU A 13 0.50 -14.88 -5.02
C LEU A 13 1.01 -13.48 -5.36
N GLY A 14 0.12 -12.52 -5.64
CA GLY A 14 0.49 -11.14 -5.93
C GLY A 14 1.21 -10.47 -4.75
N ILE A 15 0.75 -10.70 -3.53
CA ILE A 15 1.44 -10.23 -2.31
C ILE A 15 2.79 -10.93 -2.15
N ALA A 16 2.89 -12.24 -2.38
CA ALA A 16 4.14 -12.98 -2.29
C ALA A 16 5.19 -12.51 -3.30
N ILE A 17 4.77 -12.25 -4.55
CA ILE A 17 5.63 -11.68 -5.60
C ILE A 17 6.09 -10.27 -5.19
N GLY A 18 5.17 -9.42 -4.74
CA GLY A 18 5.52 -8.09 -4.25
C GLY A 18 6.47 -8.12 -3.05
N LEU A 19 6.28 -9.06 -2.14
CA LEU A 19 7.15 -9.30 -0.99
C LEU A 19 8.55 -9.70 -1.46
N PHE A 20 8.65 -10.64 -2.41
CA PHE A 20 9.93 -11.08 -2.98
C PHE A 20 10.72 -9.91 -3.58
N PHE A 21 10.07 -9.08 -4.40
CA PHE A 21 10.72 -7.89 -4.96
C PHE A 21 11.06 -6.84 -3.91
N SER A 22 10.21 -6.67 -2.89
CA SER A 22 10.50 -5.76 -1.78
C SER A 22 11.75 -6.19 -0.99
N LEU A 23 11.93 -7.50 -0.81
CA LEU A 23 13.08 -8.08 -0.13
C LEU A 23 14.33 -7.93 -1.00
N LEU A 24 14.22 -8.19 -2.30
CA LEU A 24 15.32 -7.98 -3.25
C LEU A 24 15.80 -6.51 -3.25
N CYS A 25 14.86 -5.56 -3.26
CA CYS A 25 15.15 -4.13 -3.14
C CYS A 25 15.84 -3.82 -1.81
N TYR A 26 15.35 -4.39 -0.71
CA TYR A 26 15.95 -4.19 0.61
C TYR A 26 17.39 -4.72 0.67
N LEU A 27 17.65 -5.90 0.12
CA LEU A 27 18.99 -6.49 0.11
C LEU A 27 19.99 -5.74 -0.78
N THR A 28 19.51 -5.12 -1.86
CA THR A 28 20.36 -4.39 -2.82
C THR A 28 20.59 -2.94 -2.43
N THR A 29 19.57 -2.25 -1.91
CA THR A 29 19.62 -0.80 -1.65
C THR A 29 19.52 -0.43 -0.17
N ASN A 30 19.27 -1.39 0.72
CA ASN A 30 18.95 -1.18 2.15
C ASN A 30 17.74 -0.25 2.40
N LEU A 31 16.97 0.07 1.35
CA LEU A 31 15.74 0.84 1.42
C LEU A 31 14.57 -0.13 1.51
N SER A 32 13.60 0.22 2.35
CA SER A 32 12.39 -0.59 2.49
C SER A 32 11.26 0.10 1.74
N PRO A 33 10.75 -0.47 0.64
CA PRO A 33 9.79 0.19 -0.23
C PRO A 33 8.40 0.27 0.42
N GLY A 34 8.18 1.29 1.25
CA GLY A 34 6.89 1.58 1.88
C GLY A 34 6.39 0.52 2.88
N GLY A 35 7.19 -0.52 3.17
CA GLY A 35 6.83 -1.71 3.94
C GLY A 35 6.82 -2.94 3.02
N MET A 36 7.25 -4.12 3.50
CA MET A 36 7.51 -5.27 2.61
C MET A 36 6.26 -5.77 1.85
N ILE A 37 5.06 -5.60 2.43
CA ILE A 37 3.79 -6.07 1.83
C ILE A 37 3.22 -5.05 0.83
N THR A 38 3.59 -3.79 0.98
CA THR A 38 3.00 -2.64 0.29
C THR A 38 3.11 -2.68 -1.24
N PRO A 39 4.27 -3.04 -1.83
CA PRO A 39 4.38 -3.09 -3.29
C PRO A 39 3.49 -4.16 -3.93
N GLY A 40 3.28 -5.29 -3.24
CA GLY A 40 2.37 -6.34 -3.70
C GLY A 40 0.92 -5.89 -3.70
N TRP A 41 0.50 -5.16 -2.66
CA TRP A 41 -0.85 -4.59 -2.63
C TRP A 41 -1.03 -3.45 -3.65
N LEU A 42 -0.02 -2.59 -3.83
CA LEU A 42 -0.05 -1.55 -4.86
C LEU A 42 -0.12 -2.15 -6.28
N ALA A 43 0.60 -3.24 -6.54
CA ALA A 43 0.52 -3.96 -7.80
C ALA A 43 -0.90 -4.48 -8.08
N LEU A 44 -1.55 -5.10 -7.09
CA LEU A 44 -2.92 -5.61 -7.24
C LEU A 44 -3.95 -4.48 -7.42
N THR A 45 -3.81 -3.39 -6.67
CA THR A 45 -4.74 -2.25 -6.79
C THR A 45 -4.59 -1.48 -8.08
N LEU A 46 -3.38 -1.42 -8.67
CA LEU A 46 -3.16 -0.86 -10.00
C LEU A 46 -3.83 -1.69 -11.12
N ILE A 47 -4.05 -2.98 -10.89
CA ILE A 47 -4.79 -3.85 -11.83
C ILE A 47 -6.29 -3.60 -11.72
N GLU A 48 -6.80 -3.45 -10.49
CA GLU A 48 -8.23 -3.27 -10.27
C GLU A 48 -8.73 -1.85 -10.61
N ASP A 49 -8.09 -0.81 -10.07
CA ASP A 49 -8.65 0.54 -10.11
C ASP A 49 -7.61 1.65 -9.84
N LEU A 50 -7.33 2.45 -10.87
CA LEU A 50 -6.38 3.56 -10.79
C LEU A 50 -6.87 4.68 -9.83
N GLN A 51 -8.19 4.83 -9.65
CA GLN A 51 -8.74 5.82 -8.72
C GLN A 51 -8.40 5.47 -7.27
N ARG A 52 -8.31 4.18 -6.94
CA ARG A 52 -7.94 3.72 -5.59
C ARG A 52 -6.48 4.02 -5.25
N ALA A 53 -5.58 3.86 -6.21
CA ALA A 53 -4.17 4.22 -6.03
C ALA A 53 -4.01 5.71 -5.68
N ALA A 54 -4.74 6.60 -6.36
CA ALA A 54 -4.69 8.04 -6.09
C ALA A 54 -5.17 8.38 -4.67
N MET A 55 -6.24 7.74 -4.19
CA MET A 55 -6.71 7.93 -2.82
C MET A 55 -5.71 7.48 -1.77
N VAL A 56 -5.07 6.34 -1.98
CA VAL A 56 -4.04 5.82 -1.06
C VAL A 56 -2.89 6.79 -0.96
N VAL A 57 -2.46 7.39 -2.07
CA VAL A 57 -1.43 8.45 -2.07
C VAL A 57 -1.90 9.65 -1.24
N GLY A 58 -3.15 10.10 -1.41
CA GLY A 58 -3.75 11.17 -0.63
C GLY A 58 -3.77 10.88 0.88
N VAL A 59 -4.27 9.70 1.27
CA VAL A 59 -4.32 9.28 2.68
C VAL A 59 -2.92 9.11 3.26
N THR A 60 -1.97 8.61 2.47
CA THR A 60 -0.57 8.48 2.89
C THR A 60 0.05 9.85 3.18
N ALA A 61 -0.22 10.85 2.32
CA ALA A 61 0.26 12.22 2.53
C ALA A 61 -0.34 12.85 3.80
N LEU A 62 -1.65 12.67 4.02
CA LEU A 62 -2.33 13.12 5.24
C LEU A 62 -1.78 12.41 6.48
N THR A 63 -1.57 11.10 6.40
CA THR A 63 -0.99 10.29 7.48
C THR A 63 0.41 10.81 7.82
N TYR A 64 1.24 11.03 6.81
CA TYR A 64 2.58 11.57 6.98
C TYR A 64 2.56 12.96 7.66
N ALA A 65 1.70 13.87 7.19
CA ALA A 65 1.54 15.19 7.81
C ALA A 65 1.08 15.09 9.26
N GLY A 66 0.06 14.26 9.54
CA GLY A 66 -0.45 14.00 10.89
C GLY A 66 0.63 13.45 11.82
N THR A 67 1.46 12.53 11.33
CA THR A 67 2.57 11.98 12.14
C THR A 67 3.62 13.01 12.47
N LYS A 68 3.91 13.97 11.58
CA LYS A 68 4.82 15.08 11.86
C LYS A 68 4.29 16.03 12.94
N VAL A 69 2.99 16.29 12.95
CA VAL A 69 2.35 17.05 14.03
C VAL A 69 2.40 16.25 15.34
N MET A 70 2.09 14.96 15.30
CA MET A 70 2.08 14.11 16.49
C MET A 70 3.47 13.94 17.11
N GLN A 71 4.52 13.88 16.30
CA GLN A 71 5.92 13.89 16.75
C GLN A 71 6.32 15.19 17.49
N ARG A 72 5.61 16.32 17.26
CA ARG A 72 5.85 17.57 17.99
C ARG A 72 5.14 17.59 19.35
N LEU A 73 4.01 16.90 19.46
CA LEU A 73 3.20 16.85 20.68
C LEU A 73 3.65 15.73 21.63
N VAL A 74 4.10 14.61 21.08
CA VAL A 74 4.43 13.39 21.83
C VAL A 74 5.78 12.84 21.39
N ILE A 75 6.57 12.44 22.39
CA ILE A 75 7.87 11.78 22.18
C ILE A 75 7.62 10.36 21.64
N LEU A 76 7.67 10.20 20.31
CA LEU A 76 7.43 8.94 19.60
C LEU A 76 8.73 8.39 19.00
N TYR A 77 9.29 7.36 19.64
CA TYR A 77 10.48 6.66 19.16
C TYR A 77 10.30 5.13 19.12
N GLY A 78 11.17 4.47 18.35
CA GLY A 78 11.24 3.01 18.29
C GLY A 78 9.93 2.35 17.86
N LYS A 79 9.46 1.38 18.66
CA LYS A 79 8.23 0.61 18.40
C LYS A 79 6.95 1.45 18.56
N ARG A 80 6.97 2.47 19.42
CA ARG A 80 5.81 3.36 19.66
C ARG A 80 5.49 4.21 18.42
N LEU A 81 6.54 4.68 17.74
CA LEU A 81 6.40 5.41 16.48
C LEU A 81 5.70 4.56 15.42
N PHE A 82 6.08 3.29 15.27
CA PHE A 82 5.47 2.39 14.31
C PHE A 82 3.96 2.22 14.57
N ALA A 83 3.60 1.84 15.80
CA ALA A 83 2.21 1.64 16.16
C ALA A 83 1.37 2.91 15.97
N ALA A 84 1.88 4.06 16.39
CA ALA A 84 1.16 5.33 16.29
C ALA A 84 0.94 5.77 14.84
N VAL A 85 1.95 5.61 13.98
CA VAL A 85 1.83 5.97 12.55
C VAL A 85 0.87 5.04 11.82
N VAL A 86 0.95 3.73 12.07
CA VAL A 86 0.05 2.75 11.45
C VAL A 86 -1.39 2.96 11.92
N LEU A 87 -1.61 3.17 13.22
CA LEU A 87 -2.93 3.47 13.76
C LEU A 87 -3.52 4.75 13.16
N LEU A 88 -2.71 5.81 13.03
CA LEU A 88 -3.15 7.06 12.41
C LEU A 88 -3.54 6.83 10.95
N GLY A 89 -2.76 6.06 10.19
CA GLY A 89 -3.09 5.71 8.81
C GLY A 89 -4.39 4.92 8.69
N VAL A 90 -4.58 3.93 9.55
CA VAL A 90 -5.83 3.13 9.59
C VAL A 90 -7.03 4.02 9.95
N LEU A 91 -6.91 4.89 10.95
CA LEU A 91 -7.98 5.81 11.35
C LEU A 91 -8.34 6.79 10.24
N LEU A 92 -7.35 7.36 9.56
CA LEU A 92 -7.60 8.26 8.42
C LEU A 92 -8.26 7.52 7.26
N GLN A 93 -7.77 6.32 6.90
CA GLN A 93 -8.37 5.52 5.84
C GLN A 93 -9.81 5.13 6.19
N ALA A 94 -10.07 4.74 7.44
CA ALA A 94 -11.43 4.43 7.93
C ALA A 94 -12.35 5.64 7.84
N THR A 95 -11.86 6.82 8.23
CA THR A 95 -12.63 8.07 8.12
C THR A 95 -12.98 8.38 6.67
N VAL A 96 -12.00 8.29 5.77
CA VAL A 96 -12.20 8.50 4.33
C VAL A 96 -13.18 7.48 3.77
N MET A 97 -13.07 6.21 4.14
CA MET A 97 -14.00 5.17 3.70
C MET A 97 -15.43 5.47 4.16
N ILE A 98 -15.64 5.86 5.44
CA ILE A 98 -16.97 6.18 5.95
C ILE A 98 -17.57 7.37 5.20
N VAL A 99 -16.80 8.45 5.04
CA VAL A 99 -17.25 9.66 4.34
C VAL A 99 -17.61 9.34 2.88
N LEU A 100 -16.75 8.61 2.16
CA LEU A 100 -17.03 8.29 0.76
C LEU A 100 -18.09 7.18 0.59
N SER A 101 -18.30 6.31 1.58
CA SER A 101 -19.41 5.35 1.54
C SER A 101 -20.77 6.03 1.64
N ILE A 102 -20.83 7.19 2.30
CA ILE A 102 -22.06 8.00 2.41
C ILE A 102 -22.36 8.69 1.07
N GLU A 103 -21.35 9.22 0.39
CA GLU A 103 -21.54 9.96 -0.87
C GLU A 103 -21.55 9.07 -2.12
N PHE A 104 -20.79 7.97 -2.14
CA PHE A 104 -20.58 7.11 -3.31
C PHE A 104 -20.57 5.60 -2.96
N PRO A 105 -21.73 5.03 -2.58
CA PRO A 105 -21.81 3.64 -2.09
C PRO A 105 -21.44 2.57 -3.12
N LEU A 106 -21.46 2.88 -4.42
CA LEU A 106 -21.19 1.94 -5.52
C LEU A 106 -19.70 1.73 -5.85
N LEU A 107 -18.80 2.58 -5.34
CA LEU A 107 -17.37 2.55 -5.70
C LEU A 107 -16.49 1.77 -4.70
N TYR A 108 -16.96 1.52 -3.48
CA TYR A 108 -16.14 0.96 -2.39
C TYR A 108 -16.46 -0.50 -2.09
N GLY A 109 -15.72 -1.40 -2.75
CA GLY A 109 -15.59 -2.80 -2.34
C GLY A 109 -14.66 -2.93 -1.13
N ASN A 110 -15.11 -3.66 -0.11
CA ASN A 110 -14.43 -3.84 1.18
C ASN A 110 -13.12 -4.65 1.02
N GLN A 111 -11.98 -3.96 0.92
CA GLN A 111 -10.66 -4.61 0.98
C GLN A 111 -9.88 -4.18 2.22
N THR A 112 -9.68 -5.13 3.13
CA THR A 112 -9.06 -4.98 4.45
C THR A 112 -7.58 -4.60 4.41
N LEU A 113 -6.85 -4.94 3.35
CA LEU A 113 -5.41 -4.66 3.26
C LEU A 113 -5.09 -3.19 2.95
N GLY A 114 -6.02 -2.45 2.34
CA GLY A 114 -5.83 -1.03 2.00
C GLY A 114 -5.79 -0.08 3.18
N PHE A 115 -6.20 -0.53 4.37
CA PHE A 115 -6.19 0.29 5.59
C PHE A 115 -4.81 0.45 6.21
N ILE A 116 -3.97 -0.57 6.08
CA ILE A 116 -2.66 -0.61 6.74
C ILE A 116 -1.58 0.03 5.86
N VAL A 117 -1.71 -0.12 4.54
CA VAL A 117 -0.74 0.34 3.52
C VAL A 117 -0.36 1.82 3.66
N PRO A 118 -1.30 2.79 3.77
CA PRO A 118 -0.95 4.21 3.91
C PRO A 118 -0.08 4.48 5.14
N GLY A 119 -0.38 3.79 6.25
CA GLY A 119 0.38 3.88 7.50
C GLY A 119 1.80 3.34 7.36
N LEU A 120 1.98 2.21 6.67
CA LEU A 120 3.31 1.64 6.43
C LEU A 120 4.18 2.56 5.56
N ILE A 121 3.61 3.13 4.49
CA ILE A 121 4.34 4.05 3.61
C ILE A 121 4.73 5.32 4.38
N ALA A 122 3.77 5.91 5.11
CA ALA A 122 4.04 7.09 5.93
C ALA A 122 5.15 6.83 6.96
N TYR A 123 5.14 5.66 7.60
CA TYR A 123 6.18 5.28 8.56
C TYR A 123 7.56 5.18 7.91
N GLN A 124 7.67 4.56 6.73
CA GLN A 124 8.96 4.47 6.04
C GLN A 124 9.44 5.84 5.58
N MET A 125 8.57 6.74 5.10
CA MET A 125 8.95 8.12 4.77
C MET A 125 9.41 8.94 5.98
N VAL A 126 9.02 8.56 7.19
CA VAL A 126 9.52 9.20 8.43
C VAL A 126 10.92 8.71 8.79
N ARG A 127 11.25 7.44 8.50
CA ARG A 127 12.53 6.81 8.86
C ARG A 127 13.59 6.84 7.76
N GLN A 128 13.18 6.91 6.50
CA GLN A 128 14.04 6.80 5.33
C GLN A 128 13.96 8.09 4.48
N PRO A 129 14.99 8.37 3.65
CA PRO A 129 14.97 9.52 2.75
C PRO A 129 13.76 9.46 1.81
N LYS A 130 12.87 10.46 1.93
CA LYS A 130 11.53 10.50 1.30
C LYS A 130 11.55 10.20 -0.20
N GLY A 131 12.46 10.84 -0.93
CA GLY A 131 12.57 10.68 -2.38
C GLY A 131 12.98 9.27 -2.78
N ALA A 132 13.96 8.69 -2.07
CA ALA A 132 14.43 7.35 -2.36
C ALA A 132 13.38 6.28 -2.00
N THR A 133 12.64 6.47 -0.91
CA THR A 133 11.54 5.55 -0.54
C THR A 133 10.41 5.60 -1.56
N LEU A 134 9.99 6.79 -2.00
CA LEU A 134 8.94 6.91 -3.02
C LEU A 134 9.36 6.30 -4.36
N LEU A 135 10.60 6.54 -4.78
CA LEU A 135 11.15 5.94 -6.00
C LEU A 135 11.25 4.41 -5.86
N ALA A 136 11.77 3.91 -4.75
CA ALA A 136 11.87 2.47 -4.49
C ALA A 136 10.48 1.80 -4.43
N THR A 137 9.52 2.40 -3.72
CA THR A 137 8.15 1.89 -3.68
C THR A 137 7.53 1.91 -5.07
N GLY A 138 7.70 2.99 -5.84
CA GLY A 138 7.20 3.09 -7.20
C GLY A 138 7.79 2.03 -8.12
N THR A 139 9.12 1.89 -8.18
CA THR A 139 9.80 0.93 -9.06
C THR A 139 9.48 -0.51 -8.70
N VAL A 140 9.48 -0.86 -7.41
CA VAL A 140 9.17 -2.21 -6.94
C VAL A 140 7.69 -2.55 -7.19
N SER A 141 6.77 -1.61 -6.97
CA SER A 141 5.35 -1.83 -7.24
C SER A 141 5.09 -2.02 -8.74
N LEU A 142 5.80 -1.27 -9.59
CA LEU A 142 5.69 -1.37 -11.04
C LEU A 142 6.28 -2.68 -11.57
N MET A 143 7.43 -3.12 -11.03
CA MET A 143 7.98 -4.45 -11.33
C MET A 143 7.02 -5.57 -10.91
N ALA A 144 6.48 -5.50 -9.69
CA ALA A 144 5.51 -6.49 -9.21
C ALA A 144 4.24 -6.49 -10.08
N TYR A 145 3.75 -5.32 -10.48
CA TYR A 145 2.63 -5.17 -11.41
C TYR A 145 2.91 -5.86 -12.76
N ILE A 146 4.07 -5.60 -13.37
CA ILE A 146 4.43 -6.22 -14.66
C ILE A 146 4.44 -7.74 -14.55
N VAL A 147 5.02 -8.29 -13.48
CA VAL A 147 5.10 -9.75 -13.29
C VAL A 147 3.72 -10.37 -13.06
N VAL A 148 2.90 -9.74 -12.22
CA VAL A 148 1.53 -10.20 -11.95
C VAL A 148 0.67 -10.11 -13.21
N ALA A 149 0.74 -8.99 -13.95
CA ALA A 149 0.02 -8.80 -15.20
C ALA A 149 0.48 -9.79 -16.29
N ALA A 150 1.79 -10.04 -16.42
CA ALA A 150 2.32 -11.05 -17.33
C ALA A 150 1.85 -12.46 -16.97
N GLY A 151 1.83 -12.82 -15.69
CA GLY A 151 1.30 -14.11 -15.22
C GLY A 151 -0.19 -14.28 -15.51
N LEU A 152 -0.95 -13.19 -15.47
CA LEU A 152 -2.38 -13.14 -15.82
C LEU A 152 -2.59 -13.30 -17.34
N LEU A 153 -1.78 -12.62 -18.16
CA LEU A 153 -1.83 -12.72 -19.62
C LEU A 153 -1.39 -14.09 -20.16
N LEU A 154 -0.45 -14.75 -19.47
CA LEU A 154 0.01 -16.10 -19.81
C LEU A 154 -0.96 -17.20 -19.35
N GLY A 155 -2.03 -16.87 -18.63
CA GLY A 155 -3.00 -17.84 -18.11
C GLY A 155 -2.43 -18.78 -17.03
N ILE A 156 -1.28 -18.43 -16.44
CA ILE A 156 -0.62 -19.22 -15.38
C ILE A 156 -1.27 -18.94 -14.03
N MET A 157 -1.85 -17.76 -13.86
CA MET A 157 -2.56 -17.37 -12.65
C MET A 157 -3.98 -17.95 -12.64
N PRO A 158 -4.48 -18.46 -11.49
CA PRO A 158 -5.82 -19.04 -11.40
C PRO A 158 -6.91 -17.98 -11.57
N THR A 159 -7.28 -17.70 -12.82
CA THR A 159 -8.40 -16.84 -13.22
C THR A 159 -9.68 -17.67 -13.19
N VAL A 160 -10.73 -17.15 -12.54
CA VAL A 160 -12.10 -17.66 -12.69
C VAL A 160 -12.63 -17.43 -14.09
#